data_AF-A0AAJ2Q1K6-F1
#
_entry.id   AF-A0AAJ2Q1K6-F1
#
_cell.length_a   1.000
_cell.length_b   1.000
_cell.length_c   1.000
_cell.angle_alpha   90.00
_cell.angle_beta   90.00
_cell.angle_gamma   90.00
#
_symmetry.space_group_name_H-M   'P 1'
#
loop_
_entity.id
_entity.type
_entity.pdbx_description
1 polymer ?
#
loop_
_entity_poly.entity_id
_entity_poly.type
_entity_poly.pdbx_seq_one_letter_code
_entity_poly.pdbx_strand_id
1 'polypeptide(L)'
;PGNPATSPAEATRAIPQVGPERTTQQPLPPKPPLDLLAELTNTPPPRQTPVRTIIRRVKIWTPLAILLVIVFAVAQSVRSLPTPTLALTADESYAFKGGKVDLPWPAEGQGWMDVNGIGTVDSFGEQKPVAIGSVAKAMTAYVILKEHPMKAGEKGATIPVDAKAETEGGYDKDGESTLNTVKEGDELSQYDAIAAIMIPSANNIARLLARWDSNGSEEEFVKKMNAAAKDLGMTDTTYTDPSGLKETTVSTAEDQVKLGNALVKMKALTDITRLPEWKDPSGLKHRNYNTLVPYDNAIGIKTGSTTAAGGNLLFAATKEVGGETVIVVGAVLGQHTPPIIDTVNAVSKTAMLASQDALISDTILKKGDVVGYVDDGLGGQTPVVVTKNVSAVGWAGKTVKLELDPSATIPHEAKSGTEVGSLIVGDGAGDGVEVPVALQKDLTEPGFLAKLTRVG
;
A
#
# COMPACT_ATOMS: atom_id res chain seq x y z
N PRO A 1 19.82 -36.36 -46.25
CA PRO A 1 20.06 -35.35 -47.32
C PRO A 1 21.00 -34.25 -46.80
N GLY A 2 22.30 -34.22 -47.05
CA GLY A 2 23.04 -34.51 -48.28
C GLY A 2 23.93 -33.29 -48.54
N ASN A 3 25.18 -33.34 -48.10
CA ASN A 3 26.27 -32.47 -48.59
C ASN A 3 26.64 -32.94 -50.01
N PRO A 4 27.19 -32.12 -50.94
CA PRO A 4 28.57 -31.64 -50.80
C PRO A 4 28.92 -30.29 -51.48
N ALA A 5 30.19 -29.91 -51.29
CA ALA A 5 30.93 -28.73 -51.75
C ALA A 5 31.25 -28.65 -53.25
N THR A 6 31.55 -27.42 -53.75
CA THR A 6 32.72 -27.06 -54.61
C THR A 6 32.77 -25.55 -54.95
N SER A 7 33.96 -24.93 -54.84
CA SER A 7 34.43 -23.64 -55.43
C SER A 7 34.67 -23.76 -56.97
N PRO A 8 35.20 -22.80 -57.80
CA PRO A 8 36.07 -21.62 -57.52
C PRO A 8 35.94 -20.38 -58.50
N ALA A 9 36.91 -19.44 -58.40
CA ALA A 9 37.50 -18.51 -59.41
C ALA A 9 37.60 -17.05 -58.91
N GLU A 10 38.59 -16.18 -59.21
CA GLU A 10 39.95 -16.23 -59.75
C GLU A 10 40.58 -14.82 -59.59
N ALA A 11 41.92 -14.72 -59.60
CA ALA A 11 42.69 -13.50 -59.37
C ALA A 11 42.83 -12.59 -60.61
N THR A 12 43.06 -11.28 -60.41
CA THR A 12 43.49 -10.37 -61.49
C THR A 12 44.80 -9.66 -61.14
N ARG A 13 45.73 -9.68 -62.10
CA ARG A 13 47.12 -9.21 -62.08
C ARG A 13 47.23 -7.96 -62.97
N ALA A 14 48.18 -7.05 -62.68
CA ALA A 14 48.72 -6.11 -63.67
C ALA A 14 50.24 -5.93 -63.45
N ILE A 15 51.01 -5.95 -64.54
CA ILE A 15 52.48 -5.85 -64.64
C ILE A 15 52.86 -4.55 -65.41
N PRO A 16 54.14 -4.16 -65.64
CA PRO A 16 54.70 -2.85 -65.31
C PRO A 16 55.01 -1.96 -66.55
N GLN A 17 55.48 -0.73 -66.33
CA GLN A 17 56.15 0.05 -67.37
C GLN A 17 57.46 0.70 -66.89
N VAL A 18 58.49 0.59 -67.74
CA VAL A 18 59.87 1.03 -67.58
C VAL A 18 60.15 2.15 -68.58
N GLY A 19 60.95 3.14 -68.18
CA GLY A 19 61.86 3.91 -69.06
C GLY A 19 61.88 5.42 -68.79
N PRO A 20 62.92 6.18 -69.23
CA PRO A 20 64.20 5.78 -69.82
C PRO A 20 65.46 6.38 -69.13
N GLU A 21 66.63 5.83 -69.44
CA GLU A 21 67.99 6.29 -69.04
C GLU A 21 68.49 7.51 -69.85
N ARG A 22 69.35 8.37 -69.24
CA ARG A 22 70.72 8.74 -69.70
C ARG A 22 71.33 9.99 -68.99
N THR A 23 72.46 9.75 -68.32
CA THR A 23 73.74 10.50 -68.13
C THR A 23 73.92 12.03 -68.35
N THR A 24 74.41 12.69 -67.26
CA THR A 24 75.45 13.75 -67.06
C THR A 24 75.73 14.92 -68.04
N GLN A 25 75.61 16.19 -67.59
CA GLN A 25 76.69 17.20 -67.33
C GLN A 25 76.20 18.64 -66.98
N GLN A 26 76.81 19.27 -65.94
CA GLN A 26 77.07 20.72 -65.65
C GLN A 26 76.02 21.72 -65.04
N PRO A 27 76.48 22.80 -64.32
CA PRO A 27 75.85 23.36 -63.08
C PRO A 27 75.36 24.83 -63.14
N LEU A 28 74.68 25.31 -62.08
CA LEU A 28 74.13 26.69 -61.89
C LEU A 28 74.99 27.59 -60.94
N PRO A 29 75.02 28.93 -61.11
CA PRO A 29 75.92 29.86 -60.40
C PRO A 29 75.40 30.31 -58.99
N PRO A 30 76.25 30.88 -58.11
CA PRO A 30 75.92 31.10 -56.69
C PRO A 30 75.00 32.29 -56.41
N LYS A 31 74.20 32.18 -55.33
CA LYS A 31 73.17 33.15 -54.88
C LYS A 31 73.63 34.08 -53.73
N PRO A 32 72.96 35.23 -53.52
CA PRO A 32 73.48 36.43 -52.84
C PRO A 32 73.36 36.44 -51.28
N PRO A 33 73.99 37.42 -50.59
CA PRO A 33 74.49 37.34 -49.22
C PRO A 33 73.48 37.30 -48.06
N LEU A 34 72.17 37.23 -48.32
CA LEU A 34 71.15 37.10 -47.25
C LEU A 34 71.10 35.68 -46.65
N ASP A 35 71.48 34.66 -47.42
CA ASP A 35 71.57 33.28 -46.94
C ASP A 35 72.74 33.08 -45.94
N LEU A 36 73.75 33.95 -45.97
CA LEU A 36 74.90 33.92 -45.05
C LEU A 36 74.56 34.33 -43.61
N LEU A 37 73.48 35.10 -43.40
CA LEU A 37 73.04 35.50 -42.06
C LEU A 37 72.15 34.44 -41.38
N ALA A 38 71.45 33.60 -42.16
CA ALA A 38 70.68 32.47 -41.66
C ALA A 38 71.56 31.30 -41.20
N GLU A 39 72.80 31.21 -41.71
CA GLU A 39 73.78 30.19 -41.30
C GLU A 39 74.45 30.49 -39.95
N LEU A 40 74.60 31.76 -39.56
CA LEU A 40 75.42 32.13 -38.39
C LEU A 40 74.69 32.01 -37.03
N THR A 41 73.38 31.73 -37.01
CA THR A 41 72.61 31.64 -35.75
C THR A 41 71.79 30.35 -35.59
N ASN A 42 71.85 29.42 -36.55
CA ASN A 42 71.22 28.11 -36.41
C ASN A 42 72.25 27.08 -35.91
N THR A 43 72.33 26.86 -34.59
CA THR A 43 72.83 25.57 -34.10
C THR A 43 71.91 24.47 -34.62
N PRO A 44 72.39 23.52 -35.44
CA PRO A 44 71.55 22.47 -36.02
C PRO A 44 70.90 21.65 -34.89
N PRO A 45 69.60 21.32 -34.98
CA PRO A 45 69.00 20.38 -34.05
C PRO A 45 69.83 19.08 -34.12
N PRO A 46 70.34 18.58 -32.99
CA PRO A 46 71.27 17.47 -33.01
C PRO A 46 70.57 16.19 -33.54
N ARG A 47 71.31 15.36 -34.30
CA ARG A 47 70.80 14.22 -35.08
C ARG A 47 69.81 13.34 -34.30
N GLN A 48 68.68 13.00 -34.90
CA GLN A 48 67.66 12.13 -34.32
C GLN A 48 68.17 10.68 -34.30
N THR A 49 68.38 10.10 -33.12
CA THR A 49 68.67 8.67 -32.94
C THR A 49 67.43 7.96 -32.37
N PRO A 50 67.21 6.65 -32.62
CA PRO A 50 66.05 5.91 -32.10
C PRO A 50 65.88 6.06 -30.59
N VAL A 51 67.00 6.02 -29.86
CA VAL A 51 67.05 6.21 -28.40
C VAL A 51 66.58 7.61 -27.98
N ARG A 52 66.96 8.66 -28.72
CA ARG A 52 66.57 10.05 -28.41
C ARG A 52 65.08 10.31 -28.71
N THR A 53 64.52 9.64 -29.72
CA THR A 53 63.08 9.66 -30.01
C THR A 53 62.28 8.96 -28.92
N ILE A 54 62.76 7.83 -28.40
CA ILE A 54 62.14 7.13 -27.26
C ILE A 54 62.23 8.00 -26.01
N ILE A 55 63.40 8.56 -25.68
CA ILE A 55 63.58 9.45 -24.51
C ILE A 55 62.67 10.68 -24.63
N ARG A 56 62.56 11.30 -25.82
CA ARG A 56 61.66 12.45 -26.04
C ARG A 56 60.20 12.06 -25.91
N ARG A 57 59.81 10.88 -26.41
CA ARG A 57 58.46 10.33 -26.22
C ARG A 57 58.18 10.08 -24.75
N VAL A 58 59.06 9.43 -23.99
CA VAL A 58 58.89 9.25 -22.53
C VAL A 58 58.80 10.61 -21.84
N LYS A 59 59.68 11.56 -22.16
CA LYS A 59 59.70 12.89 -21.53
C LYS A 59 58.45 13.75 -21.84
N ILE A 60 57.74 13.48 -22.94
CA ILE A 60 56.50 14.18 -23.34
C ILE A 60 55.26 13.41 -22.87
N TRP A 61 55.23 12.09 -23.07
CA TRP A 61 54.09 11.24 -22.75
C TRP A 61 54.00 10.89 -21.27
N THR A 62 55.11 10.82 -20.52
CA THR A 62 55.05 10.55 -19.07
C THR A 62 54.36 11.68 -18.29
N PRO A 63 54.67 12.98 -18.48
CA PRO A 63 53.91 14.06 -17.85
C PRO A 63 52.45 14.08 -18.28
N LEU A 64 52.15 13.78 -19.55
CA LEU A 64 50.79 13.72 -20.05
C LEU A 64 50.00 12.53 -19.46
N ALA A 65 50.63 11.37 -19.32
CA ALA A 65 50.04 10.21 -18.69
C ALA A 65 49.82 10.44 -17.19
N ILE A 66 50.77 11.07 -16.49
CA ILE A 66 50.61 11.46 -15.09
C ILE A 66 49.47 12.48 -14.96
N LEU A 67 49.40 13.48 -15.83
CA LEU A 67 48.30 14.45 -15.85
C LEU A 67 46.96 13.74 -16.07
N LEU A 68 46.88 12.79 -17.00
CA LEU A 68 45.67 12.00 -17.24
C LEU A 68 45.27 11.15 -16.03
N VAL A 69 46.23 10.53 -15.33
CA VAL A 69 45.97 9.79 -14.08
C VAL A 69 45.50 10.74 -12.97
N ILE A 70 46.08 11.94 -12.85
CA ILE A 70 45.66 12.95 -11.88
C ILE A 70 44.25 13.45 -12.22
N VAL A 71 43.98 13.78 -13.49
CA VAL A 71 42.66 14.20 -13.96
C VAL A 71 41.63 13.11 -13.71
N PHE A 72 41.98 11.85 -13.99
CA PHE A 72 41.12 10.70 -13.69
C PHE A 72 40.86 10.56 -12.19
N ALA A 73 41.88 10.63 -11.34
CA ALA A 73 41.74 10.55 -9.89
C ALA A 73 40.91 11.72 -9.32
N VAL A 74 41.11 12.94 -9.82
CA VAL A 74 40.32 14.12 -9.43
C VAL A 74 38.87 13.95 -9.90
N ALA A 75 38.64 13.55 -11.16
CA ALA A 75 37.30 13.31 -11.69
C ALA A 75 36.55 12.24 -10.89
N GLN A 76 37.23 11.13 -10.53
CA GLN A 76 36.67 10.11 -9.66
C GLN A 76 36.45 10.59 -8.23
N SER A 77 37.25 11.53 -7.72
CA SER A 77 37.07 12.08 -6.38
C SER A 77 35.93 13.10 -6.26
N VAL A 78 35.60 13.81 -7.35
CA VAL A 78 34.54 14.87 -7.34
C VAL A 78 33.19 14.40 -7.87
N ARG A 79 33.12 13.25 -8.55
CA ARG A 79 31.85 12.68 -9.03
C ARG A 79 31.02 12.20 -7.83
N SER A 80 29.72 12.53 -7.82
CA SER A 80 28.80 12.21 -6.74
C SER A 80 28.82 10.73 -6.35
N LEU A 81 28.64 10.45 -5.06
CA LEU A 81 28.52 9.09 -4.56
C LEU A 81 27.14 8.50 -4.92
N PRO A 82 27.03 7.17 -5.08
CA PRO A 82 25.74 6.50 -5.21
C PRO A 82 24.92 6.69 -3.93
N THR A 83 23.63 7.02 -4.07
CA THR A 83 22.73 7.17 -2.91
C THR A 83 22.68 5.87 -2.13
N PRO A 84 22.90 5.87 -0.80
CA PRO A 84 22.84 4.65 -0.01
C PRO A 84 21.43 4.07 -0.01
N THR A 85 21.32 2.75 -0.08
CA THR A 85 20.03 2.04 -0.06
C THR A 85 19.92 1.13 1.16
N LEU A 86 18.70 0.91 1.63
CA LEU A 86 18.42 -0.02 2.71
C LEU A 86 18.01 -1.37 2.11
N ALA A 87 18.74 -2.43 2.47
CA ALA A 87 18.47 -3.79 2.01
C ALA A 87 18.10 -4.69 3.19
N LEU A 88 17.00 -5.44 3.05
CA LEU A 88 16.56 -6.43 4.04
C LEU A 88 17.44 -7.68 3.96
N THR A 89 17.81 -8.23 5.12
CA THR A 89 18.53 -9.51 5.23
C THR A 89 17.89 -10.51 6.18
N ALA A 90 16.92 -10.07 6.99
CA ALA A 90 16.07 -10.99 7.73
C ALA A 90 15.11 -11.70 6.78
N ASP A 91 14.56 -12.84 7.22
CA ASP A 91 13.48 -13.50 6.48
C ASP A 91 12.36 -12.48 6.19
N GLU A 92 11.87 -12.46 4.94
CA GLU A 92 10.82 -11.54 4.50
C GLU A 92 9.48 -11.76 5.21
N SER A 93 9.40 -12.75 6.10
CA SER A 93 8.18 -13.07 6.83
C SER A 93 8.44 -13.79 8.16
N TYR A 94 7.49 -13.66 9.07
CA TYR A 94 7.41 -14.41 10.31
C TYR A 94 6.15 -15.28 10.33
N ALA A 95 6.31 -16.57 10.60
CA ALA A 95 5.19 -17.52 10.71
C ALA A 95 4.88 -17.85 12.17
N PHE A 96 3.65 -17.57 12.59
CA PHE A 96 3.13 -17.95 13.89
C PHE A 96 2.98 -19.47 13.99
N LYS A 97 3.40 -20.03 15.12
CA LYS A 97 3.36 -21.48 15.33
C LYS A 97 1.92 -22.00 15.39
N GLY A 98 1.69 -23.17 14.78
CA GLY A 98 0.41 -23.87 14.79
C GLY A 98 -0.18 -24.06 13.39
N GLY A 99 -1.39 -24.63 13.34
CA GLY A 99 -2.14 -24.83 12.09
C GLY A 99 -3.12 -23.68 11.82
N LYS A 100 -3.78 -23.73 10.66
CA LYS A 100 -4.85 -22.79 10.28
C LYS A 100 -5.94 -22.78 11.35
N VAL A 101 -6.41 -21.60 11.74
CA VAL A 101 -7.57 -21.41 12.59
C VAL A 101 -8.83 -21.86 11.86
N ASP A 102 -9.68 -22.61 12.56
CA ASP A 102 -11.01 -23.05 12.10
C ASP A 102 -12.04 -22.42 13.04
N LEU A 103 -12.77 -21.41 12.55
CA LEU A 103 -13.74 -20.70 13.37
C LEU A 103 -15.05 -21.50 13.45
N PRO A 104 -15.80 -21.40 14.58
CA PRO A 104 -17.08 -22.09 14.77
C PRO A 104 -18.21 -21.44 13.96
N TRP A 105 -18.18 -21.66 12.65
CA TRP A 105 -19.15 -21.13 11.70
C TRP A 105 -20.50 -21.86 11.79
N PRO A 106 -21.62 -21.18 11.45
CA PRO A 106 -22.89 -21.86 11.27
C PRO A 106 -22.87 -22.76 10.01
N ALA A 107 -23.81 -23.71 9.94
CA ALA A 107 -23.92 -24.61 8.80
C ALA A 107 -24.64 -24.02 7.58
N GLU A 108 -25.34 -22.90 7.77
CA GLU A 108 -26.14 -22.21 6.76
C GLU A 108 -25.46 -20.89 6.35
N GLY A 109 -25.60 -20.49 5.10
CA GLY A 109 -25.16 -19.17 4.62
C GLY A 109 -23.68 -19.09 4.26
N GLN A 110 -23.10 -17.91 4.49
CA GLN A 110 -21.70 -17.62 4.22
C GLN A 110 -21.14 -16.66 5.27
N GLY A 111 -19.81 -16.65 5.43
CA GLY A 111 -19.16 -15.71 6.34
C GLY A 111 -17.69 -15.53 6.08
N TRP A 112 -17.17 -14.44 6.63
CA TRP A 112 -15.80 -13.99 6.48
C TRP A 112 -15.36 -13.29 7.77
N MET A 113 -14.10 -13.49 8.18
CA MET A 113 -13.51 -12.86 9.36
C MET A 113 -12.13 -12.32 9.05
N ASP A 114 -11.95 -11.02 9.28
CA ASP A 114 -10.66 -10.35 9.25
C ASP A 114 -10.26 -9.83 10.63
N VAL A 115 -8.96 -9.65 10.82
CA VAL A 115 -8.42 -8.67 11.75
C VAL A 115 -7.98 -7.46 10.94
N ASN A 116 -8.57 -6.29 11.23
CA ASN A 116 -8.32 -5.06 10.49
C ASN A 116 -6.82 -4.75 10.43
N GLY A 117 -6.28 -4.55 9.23
CA GLY A 117 -4.85 -4.27 9.01
C GLY A 117 -3.91 -5.48 9.04
N ILE A 118 -4.38 -6.65 9.51
CA ILE A 118 -3.55 -7.87 9.65
C ILE A 118 -3.96 -8.96 8.65
N GLY A 119 -5.24 -9.02 8.27
CA GLY A 119 -5.75 -9.88 7.20
C GLY A 119 -6.78 -10.91 7.66
N THR A 120 -7.08 -11.86 6.77
CA THR A 120 -8.18 -12.82 6.94
C THR A 120 -7.83 -13.98 7.84
N VAL A 121 -8.65 -14.19 8.86
CA VAL A 121 -8.54 -15.29 9.83
C VAL A 121 -9.09 -16.57 9.22
N ASP A 122 -10.35 -16.53 8.80
CA ASP A 122 -11.06 -17.69 8.24
C ASP A 122 -12.33 -17.26 7.50
N SER A 123 -12.92 -18.18 6.74
CA SER A 123 -14.18 -17.98 6.02
C SER A 123 -14.93 -19.30 5.83
N PHE A 124 -16.24 -19.21 5.59
CA PHE A 124 -17.07 -20.37 5.29
C PHE A 124 -18.16 -20.06 4.28
N GLY A 125 -18.71 -21.13 3.69
CA GLY A 125 -19.73 -21.02 2.65
C GLY A 125 -19.15 -20.48 1.35
N GLU A 126 -19.90 -20.68 0.27
CA GLU A 126 -19.52 -20.14 -1.03
C GLU A 126 -19.79 -18.63 -1.06
N GLN A 127 -18.77 -17.83 -1.38
CA GLN A 127 -18.87 -16.36 -1.43
C GLN A 127 -19.62 -15.93 -2.69
N LYS A 128 -20.95 -16.12 -2.68
CA LYS A 128 -21.86 -15.76 -3.77
C LYS A 128 -22.71 -14.55 -3.41
N PRO A 129 -23.03 -13.64 -4.36
CA PRO A 129 -23.92 -12.53 -4.09
C PRO A 129 -25.28 -13.02 -3.56
N VAL A 130 -25.66 -12.56 -2.37
CA VAL A 130 -26.97 -12.80 -1.75
C VAL A 130 -27.60 -11.47 -1.35
N ALA A 131 -28.93 -11.42 -1.25
CA ALA A 131 -29.61 -10.24 -0.73
C ALA A 131 -29.14 -9.96 0.70
N ILE A 132 -28.71 -8.73 0.98
CA ILE A 132 -28.09 -8.37 2.28
C ILE A 132 -29.02 -7.61 3.22
N GLY A 133 -30.23 -7.26 2.76
CA GLY A 133 -31.17 -6.49 3.55
C GLY A 133 -30.55 -5.17 4.04
N SER A 134 -30.88 -4.77 5.26
CA SER A 134 -30.41 -3.51 5.84
C SER A 134 -28.90 -3.39 6.09
N VAL A 135 -28.09 -4.44 5.87
CA VAL A 135 -26.63 -4.29 5.87
C VAL A 135 -26.19 -3.27 4.82
N ALA A 136 -26.96 -3.09 3.73
CA ALA A 136 -26.70 -2.06 2.72
C ALA A 136 -26.60 -0.63 3.27
N LYS A 137 -27.26 -0.33 4.40
CA LYS A 137 -27.18 0.99 5.06
C LYS A 137 -25.79 1.29 5.59
N ALA A 138 -24.95 0.28 5.80
CA ALA A 138 -23.54 0.47 6.14
C ALA A 138 -22.80 1.18 4.99
N MET A 139 -23.11 0.86 3.72
CA MET A 139 -22.57 1.57 2.55
C MET A 139 -23.15 2.99 2.43
N THR A 140 -24.45 3.16 2.71
CA THR A 140 -25.05 4.51 2.76
C THR A 140 -24.34 5.39 3.79
N ALA A 141 -24.08 4.87 5.00
CA ALA A 141 -23.31 5.58 6.02
C ALA A 141 -21.87 5.89 5.56
N TYR A 142 -21.20 4.92 4.92
CA TYR A 142 -19.85 5.10 4.38
C TYR A 142 -19.78 6.25 3.36
N VAL A 143 -20.65 6.23 2.35
CA VAL A 143 -20.69 7.27 1.30
C VAL A 143 -20.96 8.64 1.92
N ILE A 144 -21.97 8.74 2.79
CA ILE A 144 -22.33 10.01 3.44
C ILE A 144 -21.16 10.56 4.28
N LEU A 145 -20.48 9.71 5.04
CA LEU A 145 -19.35 10.15 5.88
C LEU A 145 -18.07 10.41 5.08
N LYS A 146 -17.91 9.81 3.90
CA LYS A 146 -16.81 10.11 2.98
C LYS A 146 -17.01 11.46 2.30
N GLU A 147 -18.23 11.79 1.86
CA GLU A 147 -18.53 13.05 1.18
C GLU A 147 -18.78 14.21 2.14
N HIS A 148 -19.33 13.92 3.32
CA HIS A 148 -19.59 14.89 4.39
C HIS A 148 -18.92 14.43 5.68
N PRO A 149 -17.60 14.59 5.83
CA PRO A 149 -16.88 14.12 7.01
C PRO A 149 -17.42 14.74 8.32
N MET A 150 -17.72 13.86 9.28
CA MET A 150 -18.15 14.24 10.63
C MET A 150 -17.12 13.75 11.65
N LYS A 151 -16.64 14.61 12.55
CA LYS A 151 -15.73 14.17 13.62
C LYS A 151 -16.50 13.48 14.74
N ALA A 152 -15.79 12.64 15.48
CA ALA A 152 -16.34 11.99 16.67
C ALA A 152 -16.87 13.03 17.68
N GLY A 153 -18.08 12.81 18.19
CA GLY A 153 -18.75 13.70 19.15
C GLY A 153 -19.42 14.94 18.55
N GLU A 154 -19.27 15.20 17.25
CA GLU A 154 -19.97 16.29 16.56
C GLU A 154 -21.37 15.86 16.07
N LYS A 155 -22.22 16.85 15.79
CA LYS A 155 -23.56 16.64 15.22
C LYS A 155 -23.56 16.60 13.68
N GLY A 156 -22.50 17.13 13.04
CA GLY A 156 -22.35 17.18 11.60
C GLY A 156 -23.32 18.14 10.92
N ALA A 157 -23.61 17.91 9.64
CA ALA A 157 -24.50 18.74 8.82
C ALA A 157 -25.96 18.70 9.31
N THR A 158 -26.74 19.72 8.95
CA THR A 158 -28.19 19.73 9.12
C THR A 158 -28.88 19.21 7.87
N ILE A 159 -29.80 18.27 8.05
CA ILE A 159 -30.48 17.52 6.99
C ILE A 159 -31.98 17.79 7.11
N PRO A 160 -32.56 18.61 6.21
CA PRO A 160 -34.00 18.86 6.23
C PRO A 160 -34.75 17.60 5.79
N VAL A 161 -35.78 17.23 6.55
CA VAL A 161 -36.67 16.12 6.22
C VAL A 161 -37.61 16.56 5.10
N ASP A 162 -37.59 15.82 3.99
CA ASP A 162 -38.48 16.06 2.85
C ASP A 162 -39.85 15.36 3.01
N ALA A 163 -40.84 15.81 2.22
CA ALA A 163 -42.20 15.25 2.22
C ALA A 163 -42.24 13.73 2.01
N LYS A 164 -41.29 13.20 1.21
CA LYS A 164 -41.22 11.78 0.89
C LYS A 164 -40.76 10.97 2.11
N ALA A 165 -39.80 11.46 2.88
CA ALA A 165 -39.33 10.82 4.10
C ALA A 165 -40.40 10.78 5.20
N GLU A 166 -41.23 11.83 5.34
CA GLU A 166 -42.40 11.80 6.22
C GLU A 166 -43.41 10.74 5.75
N THR A 167 -43.77 10.76 4.46
CA THR A 167 -44.75 9.82 3.89
C THR A 167 -44.32 8.37 4.10
N GLU A 168 -43.05 8.08 3.79
CA GLU A 168 -42.45 6.75 3.97
C GLU A 168 -42.26 6.39 5.44
N GLY A 169 -42.29 7.36 6.36
CA GLY A 169 -42.31 7.11 7.80
C GLY A 169 -43.49 6.20 8.20
N GLY A 170 -44.63 6.32 7.51
CA GLY A 170 -45.80 5.49 7.73
C GLY A 170 -45.79 4.11 7.06
N TYR A 171 -44.67 3.67 6.47
CA TYR A 171 -44.54 2.31 5.90
C TYR A 171 -44.19 1.25 6.95
N ASP A 172 -44.00 1.64 8.21
CA ASP A 172 -43.90 0.74 9.36
C ASP A 172 -45.11 -0.19 9.48
N LYS A 173 -46.31 0.31 9.16
CA LYS A 173 -47.54 -0.49 9.10
C LYS A 173 -47.49 -1.64 8.08
N ASP A 174 -46.61 -1.53 7.08
CA ASP A 174 -46.40 -2.53 6.02
C ASP A 174 -45.18 -3.43 6.33
N GLY A 175 -44.56 -3.29 7.51
CA GLY A 175 -43.44 -4.10 7.98
C GLY A 175 -42.05 -3.56 7.66
N GLU A 176 -41.93 -2.35 7.09
CA GLU A 176 -40.63 -1.69 6.95
C GLU A 176 -40.13 -1.17 8.31
N SER A 177 -38.80 -1.15 8.50
CA SER A 177 -38.21 -0.37 9.59
C SER A 177 -38.12 1.09 9.14
N THR A 178 -38.81 1.99 9.84
CA THR A 178 -38.84 3.43 9.51
C THR A 178 -38.64 4.27 10.78
N LEU A 179 -38.30 5.54 10.60
CA LEU A 179 -38.41 6.55 11.66
C LEU A 179 -39.70 7.33 11.41
N ASN A 180 -40.78 6.96 12.12
CA ASN A 180 -42.13 7.52 11.94
C ASN A 180 -42.40 8.79 12.76
N THR A 181 -41.38 9.27 13.50
CA THR A 181 -41.45 10.45 14.37
C THR A 181 -41.12 11.76 13.66
N VAL A 182 -40.62 11.70 12.42
CA VAL A 182 -40.22 12.88 11.64
C VAL A 182 -41.38 13.46 10.83
N LYS A 183 -41.31 14.77 10.60
CA LYS A 183 -42.23 15.57 9.78
C LYS A 183 -41.48 16.36 8.72
N GLU A 184 -42.14 16.64 7.59
CA GLU A 184 -41.59 17.52 6.58
C GLU A 184 -41.20 18.88 7.20
N GLY A 185 -39.98 19.33 6.90
CA GLY A 185 -39.42 20.56 7.46
C GLY A 185 -38.73 20.39 8.82
N ASP A 186 -38.81 19.22 9.46
CA ASP A 186 -37.93 18.90 10.58
C ASP A 186 -36.47 18.90 10.14
N GLU A 187 -35.57 19.20 11.08
CA GLU A 187 -34.13 19.19 10.84
C GLU A 187 -33.47 18.06 11.63
N LEU A 188 -32.93 17.06 10.93
CA LEU A 188 -32.08 16.04 11.53
C LEU A 188 -30.63 16.50 11.48
N SER A 189 -29.89 16.31 12.58
CA SER A 189 -28.43 16.36 12.48
C SER A 189 -27.92 15.15 11.71
N GLN A 190 -26.75 15.25 11.07
CA GLN A 190 -26.10 14.14 10.40
C GLN A 190 -25.86 12.97 11.38
N TYR A 191 -25.50 13.27 12.63
CA TYR A 191 -25.45 12.28 13.69
C TYR A 191 -26.78 11.53 13.86
N ASP A 192 -27.90 12.25 13.94
CA ASP A 192 -29.22 11.66 14.17
C ASP A 192 -29.70 10.87 12.93
N ALA A 193 -29.40 11.34 11.73
CA ALA A 193 -29.70 10.61 10.49
C ALA A 193 -28.89 9.33 10.36
N ILE A 194 -27.58 9.36 10.67
CA ILE A 194 -26.74 8.16 10.69
C ILE A 194 -27.19 7.21 11.81
N ALA A 195 -27.50 7.71 13.00
CA ALA A 195 -28.02 6.88 14.10
C ALA A 195 -29.34 6.19 13.72
N ALA A 196 -30.25 6.89 13.06
CA ALA A 196 -31.52 6.33 12.59
C ALA A 196 -31.32 5.16 11.59
N ILE A 197 -30.37 5.26 10.66
CA ILE A 197 -30.11 4.18 9.70
C ILE A 197 -29.29 3.03 10.30
N MET A 198 -28.47 3.28 11.34
CA MET A 198 -27.60 2.25 11.92
C MET A 198 -28.25 1.49 13.08
N ILE A 199 -29.10 2.13 13.89
CA ILE A 199 -29.66 1.57 15.13
C ILE A 199 -31.06 0.97 14.88
N PRO A 200 -32.15 1.77 14.69
CA PRO A 200 -33.46 1.23 14.32
C PRO A 200 -33.59 0.87 12.83
N SER A 201 -32.54 1.07 12.03
CA SER A 201 -32.51 0.63 10.63
C SER A 201 -33.53 1.32 9.70
N ALA A 202 -33.79 2.61 9.93
CA ALA A 202 -34.84 3.37 9.25
C ALA A 202 -34.63 3.52 7.73
N ASN A 203 -35.51 2.92 6.93
CA ASN A 203 -35.48 2.94 5.47
C ASN A 203 -35.75 4.34 4.88
N ASN A 204 -36.74 5.05 5.41
CA ASN A 204 -37.10 6.40 4.98
C ASN A 204 -35.92 7.39 5.16
N ILE A 205 -35.14 7.24 6.24
CA ILE A 205 -33.96 8.07 6.48
C ILE A 205 -32.78 7.70 5.57
N ALA A 206 -32.60 6.42 5.22
CA ALA A 206 -31.59 6.03 4.24
C ALA A 206 -31.88 6.62 2.85
N ARG A 207 -33.16 6.62 2.44
CA ARG A 207 -33.60 7.27 1.19
C ARG A 207 -33.53 8.80 1.27
N LEU A 208 -33.84 9.39 2.44
CA LEU A 208 -33.64 10.83 2.68
C LEU A 208 -32.18 11.23 2.52
N LEU A 209 -31.25 10.51 3.15
CA LEU A 209 -29.80 10.75 3.03
C LEU A 209 -29.35 10.69 1.57
N ALA A 210 -29.82 9.70 0.82
CA ALA A 210 -29.52 9.57 -0.60
C ALA A 210 -30.00 10.79 -1.41
N ARG A 211 -31.23 11.24 -1.18
CA ARG A 211 -31.78 12.43 -1.85
C ARG A 211 -31.08 13.71 -1.43
N TRP A 212 -30.79 13.88 -0.15
CA TRP A 212 -30.08 15.04 0.38
C TRP A 212 -28.69 15.19 -0.24
N ASP A 213 -27.93 14.09 -0.31
CA ASP A 213 -26.58 14.07 -0.85
C ASP A 213 -26.53 14.21 -2.38
N SER A 214 -27.55 13.69 -3.08
CA SER A 214 -27.56 13.59 -4.55
C SER A 214 -28.64 14.44 -5.22
N ASN A 215 -28.86 15.66 -4.72
CA ASN A 215 -29.75 16.67 -5.31
C ASN A 215 -31.17 16.14 -5.64
N GLY A 216 -31.73 15.36 -4.73
CA GLY A 216 -33.06 14.76 -4.84
C GLY A 216 -33.12 13.39 -5.52
N SER A 217 -32.00 12.84 -6.00
CA SER A 217 -31.98 11.58 -6.76
C SER A 217 -31.39 10.40 -5.98
N GLU A 218 -32.22 9.42 -5.66
CA GLU A 218 -31.76 8.14 -5.09
C GLU A 218 -30.96 7.31 -6.08
N GLU A 219 -31.24 7.43 -7.39
CA GLU A 219 -30.51 6.69 -8.43
C GLU A 219 -29.05 7.16 -8.54
N GLU A 220 -28.82 8.48 -8.49
CA GLU A 220 -27.46 9.04 -8.49
C GLU A 220 -26.69 8.61 -7.23
N PHE A 221 -27.35 8.57 -6.08
CA PHE A 221 -26.73 8.06 -4.86
C PHE A 221 -26.37 6.57 -4.97
N VAL A 222 -27.22 5.74 -5.58
CA VAL A 222 -26.91 4.33 -5.85
C VAL A 222 -25.69 4.19 -6.77
N LYS A 223 -25.49 5.09 -7.74
CA LYS A 223 -24.25 5.12 -8.55
C LYS A 223 -23.03 5.39 -7.67
N LYS A 224 -23.12 6.32 -6.70
CA LYS A 224 -22.06 6.57 -5.71
C LYS A 224 -21.78 5.36 -4.82
N MET A 225 -22.82 4.66 -4.35
CA MET A 225 -22.67 3.42 -3.56
C MET A 225 -21.90 2.34 -4.33
N ASN A 226 -22.22 2.13 -5.61
CA ASN A 226 -21.52 1.16 -6.44
C ASN A 226 -20.11 1.61 -6.82
N ALA A 227 -19.87 2.91 -6.99
CA ALA A 227 -18.52 3.45 -7.18
C ALA A 227 -17.67 3.23 -5.92
N ALA A 228 -18.21 3.49 -4.74
CA ALA A 228 -17.57 3.22 -3.46
C ALA A 228 -17.28 1.71 -3.27
N ALA A 229 -18.20 0.83 -3.65
CA ALA A 229 -17.99 -0.61 -3.64
C ALA A 229 -16.80 -1.00 -4.51
N LYS A 230 -16.73 -0.48 -5.73
CA LYS A 230 -15.60 -0.70 -6.66
C LYS A 230 -14.28 -0.19 -6.09
N ASP A 231 -14.26 1.01 -5.50
CA ASP A 231 -13.07 1.59 -4.87
C ASP A 231 -12.54 0.72 -3.71
N LEU A 232 -13.45 0.05 -2.99
CA LEU A 232 -13.13 -0.87 -1.90
C LEU A 232 -12.80 -2.30 -2.39
N GLY A 233 -12.84 -2.56 -3.70
CA GLY A 233 -12.60 -3.90 -4.25
C GLY A 233 -13.73 -4.90 -3.96
N MET A 234 -14.96 -4.40 -3.77
CA MET A 234 -16.16 -5.21 -3.56
C MET A 234 -16.74 -5.67 -4.90
N THR A 235 -16.11 -6.66 -5.54
CA THR A 235 -16.38 -7.07 -6.93
C THR A 235 -17.67 -7.86 -7.11
N ASP A 236 -18.20 -8.43 -6.03
CA ASP A 236 -19.38 -9.30 -6.02
C ASP A 236 -20.57 -8.61 -5.32
N THR A 237 -20.56 -7.28 -5.35
CA THR A 237 -21.56 -6.41 -4.74
C THR A 237 -22.29 -5.57 -5.77
N THR A 238 -23.61 -5.45 -5.61
CA THR A 238 -24.44 -4.53 -6.40
C THR A 238 -25.50 -3.91 -5.50
N TYR A 239 -25.47 -2.58 -5.37
CA TYR A 239 -26.51 -1.82 -4.69
C TYR A 239 -27.57 -1.37 -5.71
N THR A 240 -28.85 -1.53 -5.38
CA THR A 240 -29.97 -1.07 -6.23
C THR A 240 -30.95 -0.15 -5.49
N ASP A 241 -30.72 0.06 -4.20
CA ASP A 241 -31.38 1.04 -3.35
C ASP A 241 -30.52 1.37 -2.11
N PRO A 242 -30.70 2.54 -1.47
CA PRO A 242 -29.89 2.96 -0.32
C PRO A 242 -30.24 2.26 1.00
N SER A 243 -31.34 1.51 1.06
CA SER A 243 -31.82 0.85 2.27
C SER A 243 -31.52 -0.64 2.31
N GLY A 244 -31.29 -1.27 1.16
CA GLY A 244 -31.21 -2.72 0.97
C GLY A 244 -32.56 -3.43 1.05
N LEU A 245 -33.67 -2.69 0.87
CA LEU A 245 -35.00 -3.27 0.88
C LEU A 245 -35.26 -4.10 -0.39
N LYS A 246 -34.67 -3.71 -1.53
CA LYS A 246 -34.79 -4.48 -2.76
C LYS A 246 -33.91 -5.72 -2.68
N GLU A 247 -34.47 -6.87 -3.04
CA GLU A 247 -33.75 -8.16 -3.05
C GLU A 247 -32.60 -8.18 -4.07
N THR A 248 -32.61 -7.25 -5.03
CA THR A 248 -31.52 -7.06 -5.99
C THR A 248 -30.32 -6.29 -5.43
N THR A 249 -30.42 -5.74 -4.21
CA THR A 249 -29.27 -5.24 -3.46
C THR A 249 -28.54 -6.43 -2.82
N VAL A 250 -27.44 -6.85 -3.44
CA VAL A 250 -26.72 -8.10 -3.14
C VAL A 250 -25.24 -7.87 -2.88
N SER A 251 -24.63 -8.77 -2.10
CA SER A 251 -23.19 -8.76 -1.78
C SER A 251 -22.73 -10.12 -1.25
N THR A 252 -21.43 -10.27 -0.96
CA THR A 252 -20.81 -11.42 -0.29
C THR A 252 -20.35 -11.05 1.11
N ALA A 253 -20.07 -12.05 1.96
CA ALA A 253 -19.52 -11.77 3.29
C ALA A 253 -18.11 -11.16 3.19
N GLU A 254 -17.28 -11.66 2.27
CA GLU A 254 -15.97 -11.08 1.95
C GLU A 254 -16.05 -9.58 1.64
N ASP A 255 -16.94 -9.18 0.72
CA ASP A 255 -17.08 -7.79 0.33
C ASP A 255 -17.57 -6.92 1.49
N GLN A 256 -18.55 -7.42 2.27
CA GLN A 256 -19.03 -6.69 3.44
C GLN A 256 -17.95 -6.51 4.50
N VAL A 257 -17.01 -7.44 4.66
CA VAL A 257 -15.86 -7.26 5.56
C VAL A 257 -14.90 -6.20 5.02
N LYS A 258 -14.67 -6.09 3.71
CA LYS A 258 -13.89 -4.97 3.11
C LYS A 258 -14.51 -3.62 3.48
N LEU A 259 -15.84 -3.49 3.37
CA LEU A 259 -16.56 -2.31 3.83
C LEU A 259 -16.41 -2.12 5.36
N GLY A 260 -16.60 -3.17 6.14
CA GLY A 260 -16.43 -3.13 7.60
C GLY A 260 -15.04 -2.62 8.02
N ASN A 261 -13.99 -3.08 7.35
CA ASN A 261 -12.60 -2.65 7.55
C ASN A 261 -12.40 -1.15 7.29
N ALA A 262 -13.15 -0.57 6.34
CA ALA A 262 -13.14 0.88 6.12
C ALA A 262 -13.97 1.62 7.18
N LEU A 263 -15.13 1.07 7.57
CA LEU A 263 -16.05 1.69 8.54
C LEU A 263 -15.45 1.79 9.94
N VAL A 264 -14.68 0.79 10.40
CA VAL A 264 -14.08 0.82 11.73
C VAL A 264 -13.04 1.94 11.90
N LYS A 265 -12.49 2.46 10.79
CA LYS A 265 -11.60 3.64 10.77
C LYS A 265 -12.38 4.96 10.97
N MET A 266 -13.71 4.97 10.81
CA MET A 266 -14.57 6.14 10.98
C MET A 266 -15.09 6.24 12.42
N LYS A 267 -14.33 6.90 13.31
CA LYS A 267 -14.68 6.98 14.74
C LYS A 267 -16.08 7.56 15.02
N ALA A 268 -16.54 8.53 14.22
CA ALA A 268 -17.88 9.08 14.38
C ALA A 268 -19.00 8.04 14.14
N LEU A 269 -18.78 7.10 13.21
CA LEU A 269 -19.70 5.99 12.98
C LEU A 269 -19.61 4.96 14.10
N THR A 270 -18.41 4.56 14.51
CA THR A 270 -18.26 3.53 15.55
C THR A 270 -18.75 4.02 16.91
N ASP A 271 -18.69 5.32 17.19
CA ASP A 271 -19.31 5.95 18.36
C ASP A 271 -20.85 5.79 18.37
N ILE A 272 -21.48 5.73 17.19
CA ILE A 272 -22.93 5.47 17.02
C ILE A 272 -23.23 3.98 17.09
N THR A 273 -22.54 3.15 16.31
CA THR A 273 -22.88 1.72 16.16
C THR A 273 -22.63 0.89 17.42
N ARG A 274 -21.79 1.39 18.35
CA ARG A 274 -21.57 0.75 19.66
C ARG A 274 -22.69 1.01 20.68
N LEU A 275 -23.63 1.89 20.37
CA LEU A 275 -24.73 2.21 21.28
C LEU A 275 -25.76 1.07 21.28
N PRO A 276 -26.20 0.59 22.46
CA PRO A 276 -27.28 -0.40 22.56
C PRO A 276 -28.66 0.20 22.29
N GLU A 277 -28.80 1.52 22.46
CA GLU A 277 -30.01 2.28 22.16
C GLU A 277 -29.64 3.72 21.75
N TRP A 278 -30.52 4.36 21.00
CA TRP A 278 -30.45 5.78 20.67
C TRP A 278 -31.81 6.43 20.94
N LYS A 279 -31.78 7.68 21.39
CA LYS A 279 -32.97 8.49 21.61
C LYS A 279 -33.07 9.49 20.46
N ASP A 280 -34.15 9.41 19.69
CA ASP A 280 -34.36 10.31 18.56
C ASP A 280 -34.68 11.75 19.01
N PRO A 281 -34.71 12.73 18.09
CA PRO A 281 -35.00 14.12 18.44
C PRO A 281 -36.38 14.34 19.07
N SER A 282 -37.37 13.48 18.80
CA SER A 282 -38.70 13.51 19.45
C SER A 282 -38.65 13.02 20.90
N GLY A 283 -37.58 12.30 21.25
CA GLY A 283 -37.33 11.72 22.55
C GLY A 283 -37.73 10.25 22.68
N LEU A 284 -38.14 9.62 21.59
CA LEU A 284 -38.44 8.19 21.54
C LEU A 284 -37.13 7.39 21.56
N LYS A 285 -37.10 6.31 22.34
CA LYS A 285 -35.96 5.39 22.41
C LYS A 285 -36.09 4.27 21.39
N HIS A 286 -35.00 4.06 20.65
CA HIS A 286 -34.84 3.04 19.62
C HIS A 286 -33.74 2.06 20.05
N ARG A 287 -34.06 0.77 20.10
CA ARG A 287 -33.06 -0.26 20.42
C ARG A 287 -32.23 -0.61 19.20
N ASN A 288 -30.97 -0.97 19.42
CA ASN A 288 -30.13 -1.53 18.37
C ASN A 288 -30.53 -2.98 18.11
N TYR A 289 -30.76 -3.33 16.85
CA TYR A 289 -31.01 -4.73 16.45
C TYR A 289 -29.75 -5.60 16.52
N ASN A 290 -28.57 -4.99 16.51
CA ASN A 290 -27.33 -5.68 16.82
C ASN A 290 -27.21 -5.85 18.34
N THR A 291 -27.37 -7.08 18.81
CA THR A 291 -27.36 -7.41 20.24
C THR A 291 -25.98 -7.78 20.76
N LEU A 292 -24.95 -7.77 19.89
CA LEU A 292 -23.55 -7.92 20.32
C LEU A 292 -23.13 -6.70 21.15
N VAL A 293 -23.61 -5.50 20.79
CA VAL A 293 -23.30 -4.28 21.54
C VAL A 293 -24.18 -4.17 22.80
N PRO A 294 -23.63 -3.74 23.95
CA PRO A 294 -22.29 -3.22 24.16
C PRO A 294 -21.32 -4.27 24.75
N TYR A 295 -21.63 -5.56 24.61
CA TYR A 295 -20.91 -6.65 25.28
C TYR A 295 -19.65 -7.05 24.51
N ASP A 296 -18.73 -7.72 25.19
CA ASP A 296 -17.58 -8.40 24.57
C ASP A 296 -16.72 -7.48 23.67
N ASN A 297 -16.69 -6.19 24.02
CA ASN A 297 -16.04 -5.11 23.27
C ASN A 297 -16.54 -4.95 21.82
N ALA A 298 -17.77 -5.39 21.54
CA ALA A 298 -18.41 -5.14 20.26
C ALA A 298 -18.62 -3.64 20.02
N ILE A 299 -18.31 -3.21 18.80
CA ILE A 299 -18.41 -1.81 18.38
C ILE A 299 -19.40 -1.59 17.24
N GLY A 300 -20.13 -2.63 16.81
CA GLY A 300 -21.08 -2.53 15.71
C GLY A 300 -21.17 -3.80 14.87
N ILE A 301 -21.58 -3.73 13.59
CA ILE A 301 -21.85 -2.51 12.80
C ILE A 301 -23.31 -2.46 12.36
N LYS A 302 -23.82 -3.45 11.63
CA LYS A 302 -25.17 -3.41 11.07
C LYS A 302 -25.78 -4.79 10.85
N THR A 303 -26.98 -4.98 11.38
CA THR A 303 -27.87 -6.11 11.02
C THR A 303 -28.67 -5.83 9.76
N GLY A 304 -29.11 -6.87 9.07
CA GLY A 304 -30.10 -6.76 8.00
C GLY A 304 -30.94 -8.02 7.87
N SER A 305 -32.22 -7.84 7.57
CA SER A 305 -33.10 -8.96 7.24
C SER A 305 -34.24 -8.57 6.32
N THR A 306 -34.59 -9.50 5.44
CA THR A 306 -35.85 -9.56 4.68
C THR A 306 -36.18 -11.02 4.46
N THR A 307 -37.36 -11.34 3.92
CA THR A 307 -37.72 -12.72 3.57
C THR A 307 -36.68 -13.37 2.64
N ALA A 308 -36.22 -12.65 1.60
CA ALA A 308 -35.22 -13.16 0.68
C ALA A 308 -33.78 -13.11 1.23
N ALA A 309 -33.46 -12.12 2.06
CA ALA A 309 -32.11 -11.91 2.57
C ALA A 309 -31.75 -12.84 3.75
N GLY A 310 -32.75 -13.43 4.42
CA GLY A 310 -32.53 -14.10 5.69
C GLY A 310 -32.00 -13.11 6.73
N GLY A 311 -31.15 -13.58 7.64
CA GLY A 311 -30.49 -12.82 8.68
C GLY A 311 -29.03 -12.57 8.31
N ASN A 312 -28.66 -11.30 8.30
CA ASN A 312 -27.35 -10.80 7.94
C ASN A 312 -26.79 -9.92 9.05
N LEU A 313 -25.49 -10.00 9.30
CA LEU A 313 -24.82 -9.14 10.26
C LEU A 313 -23.38 -8.87 9.82
N LEU A 314 -23.08 -7.59 9.60
CA LEU A 314 -21.73 -7.06 9.58
C LEU A 314 -21.38 -6.56 10.99
N PHE A 315 -20.35 -7.13 11.59
CA PHE A 315 -19.99 -6.86 12.98
C PHE A 315 -18.49 -6.56 13.14
N ALA A 316 -18.18 -5.89 14.24
CA ALA A 316 -16.80 -5.65 14.64
C ALA A 316 -16.68 -5.56 16.16
N ALA A 317 -15.51 -5.93 16.68
CA ALA A 317 -15.17 -5.81 18.10
C ALA A 317 -13.69 -5.50 18.29
N THR A 318 -13.36 -4.87 19.41
CA THR A 318 -11.95 -4.65 19.78
C THR A 318 -11.43 -5.75 20.70
N LYS A 319 -10.11 -5.97 20.70
CA LYS A 319 -9.42 -6.87 21.63
C LYS A 319 -8.07 -6.28 21.98
N GLU A 320 -7.72 -6.30 23.26
CA GLU A 320 -6.36 -6.00 23.70
C GLU A 320 -5.50 -7.26 23.58
N VAL A 321 -4.42 -7.19 22.79
CA VAL A 321 -3.48 -8.30 22.57
C VAL A 321 -2.06 -7.75 22.60
N GLY A 322 -1.22 -8.23 23.51
CA GLY A 322 0.18 -7.78 23.60
C GLY A 322 0.37 -6.30 23.96
N GLY A 323 -0.66 -5.61 24.48
CA GLY A 323 -0.64 -4.17 24.76
C GLY A 323 -1.10 -3.28 23.59
N GLU A 324 -1.61 -3.89 22.53
CA GLU A 324 -2.21 -3.20 21.37
C GLU A 324 -3.70 -3.51 21.28
N THR A 325 -4.51 -2.50 20.94
CA THR A 325 -5.92 -2.69 20.59
C THR A 325 -6.02 -3.10 19.12
N VAL A 326 -6.49 -4.31 18.86
CA VAL A 326 -6.82 -4.80 17.51
C VAL A 326 -8.32 -4.87 17.29
N ILE A 327 -8.75 -4.82 16.04
CA ILE A 327 -10.18 -4.83 15.67
C ILE A 327 -10.46 -6.08 14.82
N VAL A 328 -11.31 -6.96 15.33
CA VAL A 328 -11.89 -8.05 14.52
C VAL A 328 -13.09 -7.50 13.75
N VAL A 329 -13.21 -7.86 12.47
CA VAL A 329 -14.30 -7.46 11.58
C VAL A 329 -14.81 -8.70 10.88
N GLY A 330 -16.10 -8.99 11.00
CA GLY A 330 -16.70 -10.17 10.40
C GLY A 330 -18.06 -9.90 9.79
N ALA A 331 -18.44 -10.75 8.84
CA ALA A 331 -19.78 -10.77 8.29
C ALA A 331 -20.30 -12.21 8.28
N VAL A 332 -21.57 -12.38 8.67
CA VAL A 332 -22.33 -13.63 8.47
C VAL A 332 -23.61 -13.27 7.74
N LEU A 333 -23.86 -13.93 6.61
CA LEU A 333 -24.98 -13.65 5.73
C LEU A 333 -25.84 -14.91 5.50
N GLY A 334 -27.14 -14.72 5.23
CA GLY A 334 -28.05 -15.76 4.76
C GLY A 334 -28.51 -16.75 5.84
N GLN A 335 -28.74 -16.30 7.07
CA GLN A 335 -29.33 -17.18 8.12
C GLN A 335 -30.86 -17.18 8.03
N HIS A 336 -31.50 -18.28 7.63
CA HIS A 336 -32.98 -18.29 7.48
C HIS A 336 -33.71 -18.92 8.67
N THR A 337 -33.00 -19.51 9.62
CA THR A 337 -33.61 -20.11 10.81
C THR A 337 -34.27 -19.06 11.72
N PRO A 338 -35.61 -19.08 11.93
CA PRO A 338 -36.27 -18.16 12.85
C PRO A 338 -35.94 -18.45 14.32
N PRO A 339 -35.88 -17.44 15.20
CA PRO A 339 -36.02 -16.00 14.93
C PRO A 339 -34.78 -15.42 14.22
N ILE A 340 -34.96 -14.93 12.99
CA ILE A 340 -33.88 -14.68 12.02
C ILE A 340 -32.80 -13.73 12.55
N ILE A 341 -33.21 -12.61 13.15
CA ILE A 341 -32.26 -11.61 13.71
C ILE A 341 -31.53 -12.17 14.93
N ASP A 342 -32.20 -12.89 15.81
CA ASP A 342 -31.56 -13.47 17.00
C ASP A 342 -30.57 -14.57 16.60
N THR A 343 -30.94 -15.41 15.63
CA THR A 343 -30.08 -16.45 15.05
C THR A 343 -28.79 -15.85 14.52
N VAL A 344 -28.87 -14.83 13.63
CA VAL A 344 -27.64 -14.25 13.06
C VAL A 344 -26.78 -13.58 14.12
N ASN A 345 -27.37 -12.89 15.10
CA ASN A 345 -26.61 -12.33 16.22
C ASN A 345 -25.88 -13.43 17.02
N ALA A 346 -26.54 -14.55 17.32
CA ALA A 346 -25.96 -15.63 18.13
C ALA A 346 -24.76 -16.32 17.42
N VAL A 347 -24.89 -16.63 16.13
CA VAL A 347 -23.82 -17.27 15.36
C VAL A 347 -22.67 -16.31 15.09
N SER A 348 -22.95 -15.04 14.80
CA SER A 348 -21.92 -14.01 14.66
C SER A 348 -21.17 -13.78 15.96
N LYS A 349 -21.86 -13.73 17.11
CA LYS A 349 -21.21 -13.63 18.42
C LYS A 349 -20.25 -14.80 18.67
N THR A 350 -20.66 -16.01 18.32
CA THR A 350 -19.83 -17.22 18.48
C THR A 350 -18.54 -17.12 17.66
N ALA A 351 -18.64 -16.73 16.38
CA ALA A 351 -17.47 -16.51 15.53
C ALA A 351 -16.59 -15.34 16.01
N MET A 352 -17.20 -14.24 16.46
CA MET A 352 -16.50 -13.06 16.98
C MET A 352 -15.63 -13.40 18.20
N LEU A 353 -16.21 -14.08 19.20
CA LEU A 353 -15.49 -14.48 20.41
C LEU A 353 -14.35 -15.44 20.09
N ALA A 354 -14.61 -16.45 19.25
CA ALA A 354 -13.58 -17.40 18.82
C ALA A 354 -12.43 -16.70 18.06
N SER A 355 -12.74 -15.71 17.23
CA SER A 355 -11.72 -14.90 16.56
C SER A 355 -10.90 -14.08 17.56
N GLN A 356 -11.55 -13.38 18.50
CA GLN A 356 -10.87 -12.64 19.57
C GLN A 356 -9.97 -13.52 20.45
N ASP A 357 -10.36 -14.77 20.68
CA ASP A 357 -9.61 -15.74 21.51
C ASP A 357 -8.47 -16.42 20.74
N ALA A 358 -8.54 -16.47 19.41
CA ALA A 358 -7.47 -16.99 18.56
C ALA A 358 -6.27 -16.03 18.46
N LEU A 359 -6.44 -14.75 18.81
CA LEU A 359 -5.39 -13.74 18.69
C LEU A 359 -4.32 -13.90 19.76
N ILE A 360 -3.07 -13.91 19.30
CA ILE A 360 -1.87 -13.99 20.12
C ILE A 360 -0.90 -12.87 19.72
N SER A 361 -0.01 -12.51 20.64
CA SER A 361 1.12 -11.62 20.36
C SER A 361 2.40 -12.38 20.59
N ASP A 362 3.26 -12.41 19.57
CA ASP A 362 4.60 -12.99 19.66
C ASP A 362 5.65 -11.90 19.45
N THR A 363 6.72 -11.93 20.24
CA THR A 363 7.92 -11.13 19.98
C THR A 363 8.69 -11.75 18.83
N ILE A 364 8.62 -11.12 17.67
CA ILE A 364 9.21 -11.61 16.42
C ILE A 364 10.69 -11.23 16.28
N LEU A 365 11.08 -10.06 16.82
CA LEU A 365 12.47 -9.57 16.82
C LEU A 365 12.77 -8.90 18.16
N LYS A 366 14.00 -9.08 18.65
CA LYS A 366 14.50 -8.47 19.88
C LYS A 366 15.31 -7.23 19.55
N LYS A 367 15.30 -6.26 20.47
CA LYS A 367 16.17 -5.08 20.38
C LYS A 367 17.62 -5.50 20.09
N GLY A 368 18.20 -4.93 19.04
CA GLY A 368 19.57 -5.22 18.60
C GLY A 368 19.69 -6.33 17.56
N ASP A 369 18.61 -7.04 17.22
CA ASP A 369 18.60 -7.98 16.10
C ASP A 369 18.85 -7.22 14.79
N VAL A 370 19.73 -7.76 13.95
CA VAL A 370 20.07 -7.20 12.64
C VAL A 370 18.98 -7.58 11.65
N VAL A 371 18.34 -6.58 11.05
CA VAL A 371 17.22 -6.77 10.10
C VAL A 371 17.61 -6.46 8.66
N GLY A 372 18.68 -5.69 8.46
CA GLY A 372 19.15 -5.29 7.15
C GLY A 372 20.49 -4.59 7.20
N TYR A 373 20.86 -3.98 6.08
CA TYR A 373 22.09 -3.19 5.95
C TYR A 373 21.84 -1.96 5.09
N VAL A 374 22.55 -0.87 5.40
CA VAL A 374 22.74 0.23 4.45
C VAL A 374 23.88 -0.14 3.51
N ASP A 375 23.58 -0.20 2.21
CA ASP A 375 24.54 -0.36 1.13
C ASP A 375 24.96 1.02 0.61
N ASP A 376 26.27 1.30 0.57
CA ASP A 376 26.81 2.56 0.08
C ASP A 376 26.92 2.64 -1.46
N GLY A 377 26.51 1.58 -2.17
CA GLY A 377 26.58 1.44 -3.61
C GLY A 377 27.99 1.24 -4.17
N LEU A 378 29.00 1.12 -3.31
CA LEU A 378 30.41 0.87 -3.63
C LEU A 378 30.96 -0.38 -2.92
N GLY A 379 30.07 -1.23 -2.39
CA GLY A 379 30.38 -2.51 -1.75
C GLY A 379 30.57 -2.45 -0.24
N GLY A 380 30.37 -1.29 0.39
CA GLY A 380 30.34 -1.14 1.85
C GLY A 380 28.94 -1.39 2.40
N GLN A 381 28.86 -2.25 3.42
CA GLN A 381 27.61 -2.59 4.09
C GLN A 381 27.69 -2.27 5.58
N THR A 382 26.68 -1.55 6.07
CA THR A 382 26.55 -1.17 7.47
C THR A 382 25.30 -1.80 8.08
N PRO A 383 25.42 -2.69 9.08
CA PRO A 383 24.26 -3.38 9.66
C PRO A 383 23.28 -2.41 10.30
N VAL A 384 22.00 -2.74 10.15
CA VAL A 384 20.85 -2.01 10.67
C VAL A 384 20.10 -2.93 11.62
N VAL A 385 19.82 -2.42 12.82
CA VAL A 385 19.20 -3.15 13.92
C VAL A 385 17.88 -2.52 14.34
N VAL A 386 16.97 -3.34 14.88
CA VAL A 386 15.76 -2.83 15.53
C VAL A 386 16.09 -2.17 16.87
N THR A 387 15.50 -1.00 17.10
CA THR A 387 15.78 -0.15 18.29
C THR A 387 15.05 -0.61 19.55
N LYS A 388 13.98 -1.41 19.39
CA LYS A 388 13.12 -1.96 20.43
C LYS A 388 12.71 -3.40 20.09
N ASN A 389 12.17 -4.12 21.07
CA ASN A 389 11.53 -5.40 20.79
C ASN A 389 10.33 -5.16 19.88
N VAL A 390 10.21 -6.00 18.85
CA VAL A 390 9.12 -5.97 17.88
C VAL A 390 8.22 -7.15 18.18
N SER A 391 6.98 -6.85 18.50
CA SER A 391 5.94 -7.87 18.63
C SER A 391 4.95 -7.70 17.50
N ALA A 392 4.38 -8.82 17.06
CA ALA A 392 3.32 -8.84 16.06
C ALA A 392 2.10 -9.53 16.66
N VAL A 393 0.92 -8.99 16.37
CA VAL A 393 -0.34 -9.68 16.65
C VAL A 393 -0.70 -10.57 15.47
N GLY A 394 -1.15 -11.78 15.75
CA GLY A 394 -1.55 -12.76 14.74
C GLY A 394 -2.29 -13.92 15.37
N TRP A 395 -2.34 -15.05 14.67
CA TRP A 395 -2.95 -16.29 15.14
C TRP A 395 -2.16 -17.48 14.61
N ALA A 396 -2.44 -18.67 15.15
CA ALA A 396 -1.77 -19.90 14.72
C ALA A 396 -1.77 -20.07 13.19
N GLY A 397 -0.60 -20.37 12.61
CA GLY A 397 -0.44 -20.60 11.18
C GLY A 397 -0.46 -19.33 10.31
N LYS A 398 -0.69 -18.14 10.87
CA LYS A 398 -0.57 -16.88 10.14
C LYS A 398 0.90 -16.62 9.80
N THR A 399 1.14 -16.07 8.62
CA THR A 399 2.42 -15.49 8.24
C THR A 399 2.23 -13.99 8.08
N VAL A 400 3.12 -13.20 8.68
CA VAL A 400 3.19 -11.73 8.51
C VAL A 400 4.45 -11.39 7.73
N LYS A 401 4.37 -10.44 6.80
CA LYS A 401 5.55 -9.99 6.05
C LYS A 401 6.34 -8.95 6.85
N LEU A 402 7.63 -8.89 6.55
CA LEU A 402 8.60 -7.95 7.10
C LEU A 402 9.23 -7.18 5.95
N GLU A 403 9.07 -5.86 5.97
CA GLU A 403 9.59 -4.98 4.92
C GLU A 403 10.37 -3.82 5.55
N LEU A 404 11.49 -3.44 4.94
CA LEU A 404 12.24 -2.25 5.36
C LEU A 404 11.86 -1.07 4.48
N ASP A 405 11.34 -0.02 5.11
CA ASP A 405 11.08 1.27 4.48
C ASP A 405 12.22 2.24 4.81
N PRO A 406 13.02 2.67 3.82
CA PRO A 406 14.11 3.61 4.04
C PRO A 406 13.58 5.00 4.40
N SER A 407 14.27 5.69 5.31
CA SER A 407 14.04 7.12 5.50
C SER A 407 14.27 7.89 4.19
N ALA A 408 13.54 8.99 3.98
CA ALA A 408 13.58 9.77 2.73
C ALA A 408 15.00 10.14 2.24
N THR A 409 15.99 10.25 3.14
CA THR A 409 17.41 10.37 2.76
C THR A 409 18.32 9.71 3.79
N ILE A 410 19.04 8.66 3.37
CA ILE A 410 20.11 8.04 4.16
C ILE A 410 21.43 8.78 3.86
N PRO A 411 22.08 9.40 4.86
CA PRO A 411 23.36 10.11 4.65
C PRO A 411 24.49 9.12 4.34
N HIS A 412 25.56 9.59 3.68
CA HIS A 412 26.77 8.76 3.44
C HIS A 412 27.67 8.60 4.67
N GLU A 413 27.44 9.40 5.71
CA GLU A 413 28.14 9.32 6.99
C GLU A 413 27.13 9.52 8.13
N ALA A 414 27.15 8.61 9.10
CA ALA A 414 26.29 8.70 10.29
C ALA A 414 26.89 7.90 11.44
N LYS A 415 26.52 8.27 12.68
CA LYS A 415 26.97 7.56 13.88
C LYS A 415 26.13 6.31 14.13
N SER A 416 26.72 5.35 14.84
CA SER A 416 25.97 4.26 15.45
C SER A 416 24.78 4.81 16.24
N GLY A 417 23.62 4.19 16.08
CA GLY A 417 22.36 4.62 16.67
C GLY A 417 21.56 5.64 15.85
N THR A 418 22.08 6.16 14.74
CA THR A 418 21.28 6.99 13.82
C THR A 418 20.18 6.14 13.19
N GLU A 419 18.94 6.62 13.26
CA GLU A 419 17.78 6.02 12.59
C GLU A 419 17.87 6.24 11.08
N VAL A 420 17.67 5.17 10.31
CA VAL A 420 17.85 5.17 8.84
C VAL A 420 16.61 4.69 8.08
N GLY A 421 15.53 4.39 8.80
CA GLY A 421 14.26 3.93 8.25
C GLY A 421 13.40 3.25 9.31
N SER A 422 12.41 2.50 8.84
CA SER A 422 11.49 1.71 9.65
C SER A 422 11.37 0.29 9.10
N LEU A 423 11.18 -0.67 10.01
CA LEU A 423 10.69 -2.00 9.69
C LEU A 423 9.16 -1.98 9.78
N ILE A 424 8.50 -2.36 8.70
CA ILE A 424 7.05 -2.55 8.61
C ILE A 424 6.75 -4.03 8.83
N VAL A 425 5.89 -4.33 9.80
CA VAL A 425 5.42 -5.68 10.10
C VAL A 425 3.94 -5.80 9.75
N GLY A 426 3.59 -6.62 8.75
CA GLY A 426 2.20 -6.81 8.30
C GLY A 426 2.09 -7.13 6.81
N ASP A 427 0.86 -7.21 6.28
CA ASP A 427 0.59 -7.72 4.92
C ASP A 427 0.82 -6.69 3.78
N GLY A 428 1.54 -5.59 4.02
CA GLY A 428 2.07 -4.72 2.97
C GLY A 428 1.06 -3.76 2.32
N ALA A 429 0.08 -3.25 3.09
CA ALA A 429 -0.83 -2.19 2.63
C ALA A 429 -1.18 -1.22 3.78
N GLY A 430 -0.25 -0.33 4.14
CA GLY A 430 -0.51 0.87 4.95
C GLY A 430 -0.95 0.70 6.41
N ASP A 431 -1.21 -0.51 6.88
CA ASP A 431 -1.73 -0.81 8.23
C ASP A 431 -0.75 -1.66 9.08
N GLY A 432 0.52 -1.81 8.66
CA GLY A 432 1.55 -2.54 9.39
C GLY A 432 2.14 -1.77 10.58
N VAL A 433 2.68 -2.49 11.56
CA VAL A 433 3.37 -1.86 12.70
C VAL A 433 4.75 -1.35 12.24
N GLU A 434 4.95 -0.04 12.33
CA GLU A 434 6.23 0.60 12.03
C GLU A 434 7.16 0.61 13.26
N VAL A 435 8.37 0.11 13.06
CA VAL A 435 9.41 0.07 14.09
C VAL A 435 10.66 0.78 13.58
N PRO A 436 11.17 1.82 14.27
CA PRO A 436 12.40 2.49 13.87
C PRO A 436 13.60 1.53 13.86
N VAL A 437 14.40 1.60 12.80
CA VAL A 437 15.64 0.86 12.64
C VAL A 437 16.84 1.80 12.59
N ALA A 438 17.94 1.40 13.23
CA ALA A 438 19.11 2.24 13.42
C ALA A 438 20.41 1.52 13.05
N LEU A 439 21.44 2.30 12.73
CA LEU A 439 22.76 1.77 12.42
C LEU A 439 23.39 1.09 13.65
N GLN A 440 23.85 -0.15 13.49
CA GLN A 440 24.55 -0.87 14.56
C GLN A 440 25.95 -0.27 14.81
N LYS A 441 26.61 0.22 13.77
CA LYS A 441 27.96 0.80 13.79
C LYS A 441 27.99 2.08 12.95
N ASP A 442 29.03 2.89 13.10
CA ASP A 442 29.21 4.10 12.30
C ASP A 442 29.15 3.76 10.79
N LEU A 443 28.32 4.49 10.05
CA LEU A 443 28.31 4.52 8.60
C LEU A 443 29.38 5.51 8.17
N THR A 444 30.40 5.01 7.48
CA THR A 444 31.55 5.81 7.06
C THR A 444 31.50 6.04 5.56
N GLU A 445 31.81 7.27 5.14
CA GLU A 445 31.92 7.57 3.72
C GLU A 445 32.95 6.66 3.03
N PRO A 446 32.66 6.15 1.81
CA PRO A 446 33.59 5.32 1.07
C PRO A 446 34.98 5.96 0.93
N GLY A 447 36.03 5.21 1.25
CA GLY A 447 37.40 5.70 1.19
C GLY A 447 37.87 6.05 -0.23
N PHE A 448 38.96 6.80 -0.35
CA PHE A 448 39.53 7.24 -1.63
C PHE A 448 39.74 6.10 -2.64
N LEU A 449 40.21 4.93 -2.18
CA LEU A 449 40.39 3.77 -3.05
C LEU A 449 39.07 3.26 -3.64
N ALA A 450 38.00 3.17 -2.84
CA ALA A 450 36.68 2.76 -3.32
C ALA A 450 36.12 3.75 -4.36
N LYS A 451 36.32 5.05 -4.13
CA LYS A 451 35.98 6.11 -5.11
C LYS A 451 36.81 6.00 -6.40
N LEU A 452 38.08 5.61 -6.29
CA LEU A 452 39.00 5.49 -7.44
C LEU A 452 38.74 4.23 -8.28
N THR A 453 38.37 3.12 -7.63
CA THR A 453 38.15 1.82 -8.29
C THR A 453 36.71 1.58 -8.73
N ARG A 454 35.79 2.53 -8.52
CA ARG A 454 34.40 2.37 -8.94
C ARG A 454 34.28 2.22 -10.46
N VAL A 455 33.58 1.18 -10.89
CA VAL A 455 33.32 0.87 -12.30
C VAL A 455 31.82 1.02 -12.52
N GLY A 456 31.41 2.00 -13.33
CA GLY A 456 30.00 2.32 -13.55
C GLY A 456 29.44 3.14 -12.41
#